data_AF-A0A2K3M4E7-F1
#
_entry.id   AF-A0A2K3M4E7-F1
#
_cell.length_a   1.000
_cell.length_b   1.000
_cell.length_c   1.000
_cell.angle_alpha   90.00
_cell.angle_beta   90.00
_cell.angle_gamma   90.00
#
_symmetry.space_group_name_H-M   'P 1'
#
loop_
_entity.id
_entity.type
_entity.pdbx_description
1 polymer ?
#
loop_
_entity_poly.entity_id
_entity_poly.type
_entity_poly.pdbx_seq_one_letter_code
_entity_poly.pdbx_strand_id
1 'polypeptide(L)' 'AEKIASRMIYEDRMKGSIDQVEAIIHFDDDTEELQRWDQQIVGLCQALNDVLDSMAKKGIPVPV' A
#
# COMPACT_ATOMS: atom_id res chain seq x y z
N ALA A 1 22.47 8.19 -10.46
CA ALA A 1 21.37 7.54 -9.71
C ALA A 1 21.62 6.04 -9.59
N GLU A 2 21.80 5.32 -10.70
CA GLU A 2 22.07 3.87 -10.75
C GLU A 2 23.14 3.38 -9.77
N LYS A 3 24.32 4.02 -9.72
CA LYS A 3 25.41 3.64 -8.78
C LYS A 3 25.02 3.71 -7.30
N ILE A 4 24.10 4.61 -6.94
CA ILE A 4 23.61 4.73 -5.57
C ILE A 4 22.54 3.67 -5.32
N ALA A 5 21.63 3.46 -6.27
CA ALA A 5 20.61 2.42 -6.20
C ALA A 5 21.22 1.02 -6.10
N SER A 6 22.22 0.70 -6.93
CA SER A 6 22.92 -0.59 -6.90
C SER A 6 23.61 -0.84 -5.57
N ARG A 7 24.20 0.21 -4.98
CA ARG A 7 24.78 0.13 -3.64
C ARG A 7 23.71 -0.10 -2.57
N MET A 8 22.56 0.56 -2.65
CA MET A 8 21.48 0.37 -1.68
C MET A 8 20.85 -1.02 -1.76
N ILE A 9 20.70 -1.57 -2.97
CA ILE A 9 20.23 -2.94 -3.18
C ILE A 9 21.27 -3.94 -2.66
N TYR A 10 22.56 -3.74 -2.96
CA TYR A 10 23.64 -4.60 -2.47
C TYR A 10 23.77 -4.58 -0.93
N GLU A 11 23.56 -3.42 -0.30
CA GLU A 11 23.56 -3.26 1.16
C GLU A 11 22.25 -3.75 1.82
N ASP A 12 21.32 -4.33 1.06
CA ASP A 12 19.98 -4.76 1.51
C ASP A 12 19.12 -3.64 2.14
N ARG A 13 19.43 -2.39 1.81
CA ARG A 13 18.72 -1.19 2.30
C ARG A 13 17.59 -0.76 1.38
N MET A 14 17.44 -1.44 0.25
CA MET A 14 16.43 -1.21 -0.78
C MET A 14 16.14 -2.53 -1.47
N LYS A 15 14.89 -2.98 -1.44
CA LYS A 15 14.45 -4.19 -2.16
C LYS A 15 14.08 -3.81 -3.59
N GLY A 16 14.52 -4.62 -4.55
CA GLY A 16 14.34 -4.33 -5.96
C GLY A 16 15.48 -4.79 -6.86
N SER A 17 15.36 -4.47 -8.15
CA SER A 17 16.33 -4.81 -9.19
C SER A 17 16.52 -3.67 -10.20
N ILE A 18 17.63 -3.71 -10.94
CA ILE A 18 17.97 -2.72 -11.96
C ILE A 18 17.97 -3.41 -13.33
N ASP A 19 17.12 -2.94 -14.24
CA ASP A 19 17.22 -3.25 -15.67
C ASP A 19 18.14 -2.22 -16.33
N GLN A 20 19.33 -2.68 -16.75
CA GLN A 20 20.33 -1.83 -17.36
C GLN A 20 20.09 -1.59 -18.86
N VAL A 21 19.28 -2.43 -19.53
CA VAL A 21 18.94 -2.25 -20.96
C VAL A 21 17.89 -1.17 -21.11
N GLU A 22 16.87 -1.20 -20.26
CA GLU A 22 15.77 -0.22 -20.27
C GLU A 22 16.04 1.00 -19.38
N ALA A 23 17.11 0.95 -18.57
CA ALA A 23 17.46 1.96 -17.56
C ALA A 23 16.33 2.19 -16.53
N ILE A 24 15.65 1.11 -16.13
CA ILE A 24 14.53 1.09 -15.17
C ILE A 24 14.97 0.46 -13.84
N ILE A 25 14.43 0.96 -12.74
CA ILE A 25 14.58 0.36 -11.41
C ILE A 25 13.23 -0.19 -10.98
N HIS A 26 13.16 -1.49 -10.73
CA HIS A 26 12.00 -2.14 -10.13
C HIS A 26 12.16 -2.14 -8.62
N PHE A 27 11.17 -1.62 -7.91
CA PHE A 27 11.11 -1.71 -6.45
C PHE A 27 10.21 -2.87 -6.09
N ASP A 28 10.71 -3.74 -5.22
CA ASP A 28 9.89 -4.84 -4.70
C ASP A 28 9.04 -4.30 -3.54
N ASP A 29 7.78 -4.70 -3.52
CA ASP A 29 6.90 -4.56 -2.37
C ASP A 29 6.81 -5.95 -1.73
N ASP A 30 7.17 -6.05 -0.45
CA ASP A 30 7.11 -7.32 0.30
C ASP A 30 5.67 -7.78 0.55
N THR A 31 4.67 -6.95 0.20
CA THR A 31 3.26 -7.26 0.39
C THR A 31 2.74 -8.13 -0.76
N GLU A 32 2.35 -9.37 -0.45
CA GLU A 32 1.64 -10.23 -1.41
C GLU A 32 0.34 -9.55 -1.90
N GLU A 33 0.07 -9.62 -3.22
CA GLU A 33 -1.06 -8.93 -3.84
C GLU A 33 -2.42 -9.30 -3.20
N LEU A 34 -2.61 -10.58 -2.86
CA LEU A 34 -3.83 -11.06 -2.20
C LEU A 34 -3.95 -10.49 -0.77
N GLN A 35 -2.86 -10.42 -0.01
CA GLN A 35 -2.88 -9.82 1.32
C GLN A 35 -3.19 -8.32 1.24
N ARG A 36 -2.65 -7.63 0.23
CA ARG A 36 -2.97 -6.21 -0.02
C ARG A 36 -4.46 -6.03 -0.37
N TRP A 37 -5.02 -6.94 -1.16
CA TRP A 37 -6.46 -6.92 -1.47
C TRP A 37 -7.32 -7.11 -0.22
N ASP A 38 -6.99 -8.08 0.63
CA ASP A 38 -7.69 -8.30 1.90
C ASP A 38 -7.63 -7.06 2.80
N GLN A 39 -6.45 -6.43 2.91
CA GLN A 39 -6.29 -5.19 3.67
C GLN A 39 -7.15 -4.05 3.12
N GLN A 40 -7.30 -3.95 1.79
CA GLN A 40 -8.19 -2.96 1.17
C GLN A 40 -9.66 -3.21 1.49
N ILE A 41 -10.11 -4.48 1.49
CA ILE A 41 -11.47 -4.84 1.90
C ILE A 41 -11.71 -4.43 3.35
N VAL A 42 -10.79 -4.79 4.25
CA VAL A 42 -10.88 -4.43 5.68
C VAL A 42 -10.92 -2.91 5.86
N GLY A 43 -10.04 -2.19 5.17
CA GLY A 43 -9.98 -0.73 5.22
C GLY A 43 -11.28 -0.07 4.73
N LEU A 44 -11.89 -0.60 3.67
CA LEU A 44 -13.18 -0.11 3.17
C LEU A 44 -14.29 -0.34 4.20
N CYS A 45 -14.37 -1.54 4.78
CA CYS A 45 -15.36 -1.85 5.81
C CYS A 45 -15.20 -0.95 7.05
N GLN A 46 -13.96 -0.69 7.47
CA GLN A 46 -13.70 0.21 8.59
C GLN A 46 -14.13 1.64 8.26
N ALA A 47 -13.78 2.15 7.08
CA ALA A 47 -14.17 3.49 6.65
C ALA A 47 -15.70 3.64 6.58
N LEU A 48 -16.41 2.61 6.12
CA LEU A 48 -17.88 2.60 6.12
C LEU A 48 -18.43 2.68 7.55
N ASN A 49 -17.90 1.88 8.48
CA ASN A 49 -18.31 1.92 9.88
C ASN A 49 -18.08 3.31 10.50
N ASP A 50 -16.92 3.93 10.24
CA ASP A 50 -16.61 5.26 10.75
C ASP A 50 -17.59 6.33 10.24
N VAL A 51 -18.05 6.20 8.98
CA VAL A 51 -19.08 7.07 8.40
C VAL A 51 -20.42 6.86 9.11
N LEU A 52 -20.85 5.61 9.29
CA LEU A 52 -22.11 5.29 9.97
C LEU A 52 -22.12 5.80 11.42
N ASP A 53 -21.01 5.61 12.15
CA ASP A 53 -20.84 6.13 13.51
C ASP A 53 -20.89 7.66 13.55
N SER A 54 -20.28 8.33 12.57
CA SER A 54 -20.31 9.79 12.43
C SER A 54 -21.71 10.31 12.14
N MET A 55 -22.47 9.61 11.29
CA MET A 55 -23.87 9.93 11.01
C MET A 55 -24.73 9.78 12.26
N ALA A 56 -24.59 8.67 12.98
CA ALA A 56 -25.32 8.42 14.23
C ALA A 56 -25.03 9.50 15.28
N LYS A 57 -23.75 9.88 15.48
CA LYS A 57 -23.35 10.96 16.39
C LYS A 57 -23.95 12.32 16.02
N LYS A 58 -24.20 12.56 14.73
CA LYS A 58 -24.82 13.79 14.22
C LYS A 58 -26.35 13.74 14.20
N GLY A 59 -26.96 12.65 14.69
CA GLY A 59 -28.42 12.47 14.66
C GLY A 59 -28.99 12.29 13.26
N ILE A 60 -28.15 11.92 12.28
CA ILE A 60 -28.60 11.57 10.93
C ILE A 60 -29.13 10.13 11.00
N PRO A 61 -30.36 9.85 10.54
CA PRO A 61 -30.90 8.51 10.55
C PRO A 61 -30.06 7.58 9.68
N VAL A 62 -29.58 6.49 10.27
CA VAL A 62 -28.85 5.43 9.56
C VAL A 62 -29.87 4.37 9.14
N PRO A 63 -30.04 4.09 7.84
CA PRO A 63 -30.86 2.97 7.40
C PRO A 63 -30.14 1.67 7.82
N VAL A 64 -30.74 0.97 8.79
CA VAL A 64 -30.39 -0.40 9.20
C VAL A 64 -31.14 -1.42 8.36
#